data_AF-A0A418XKE4-F1
#
_entry.id   AF-A0A418XKE4-F1
#
_cell.length_a   1.000
_cell.length_b   1.000
_cell.length_c   1.000
_cell.angle_alpha   90.00
_cell.angle_beta   90.00
_cell.angle_gamma   90.00
#
_symmetry.space_group_name_H-M   'P 1'
#
loop_
_entity.id
_entity.type
_entity.pdbx_description
1 polymer ?
#
loop_
_entity_poly.entity_id
_entity_poly.type
_entity_poly.pdbx_seq_one_letter_code
_entity_poly.pdbx_strand_id
1 'polypeptide(L)'
;MVPGQQGSRQRTQRLSGRDRSPTSAGFVFSGDELYQKALHAVVTEQRATVGWLQGVLAVTEEQAGVLLDLLEDQGVVGPANDLGGRSVLWATE
;
A
#
# COMPACT_ATOMS: atom_id res chain seq x y z
N MET A 1 30.88 43.10 -32.23
CA MET A 1 30.62 43.06 -30.77
C MET A 1 30.09 41.68 -30.41
N VAL A 2 30.72 41.05 -29.43
CA VAL A 2 30.56 39.65 -29.02
C VAL A 2 29.22 39.34 -28.31
N PRO A 3 28.78 38.07 -28.30
CA PRO A 3 27.42 37.62 -28.02
C PRO A 3 27.16 37.35 -26.53
N GLY A 4 25.93 37.58 -26.06
CA GLY A 4 25.42 36.94 -24.85
C GLY A 4 24.80 35.59 -25.26
N GLN A 5 25.44 34.44 -25.05
CA GLN A 5 25.56 33.76 -23.75
C GLN A 5 24.26 33.89 -22.96
N GLN A 6 23.44 32.83 -22.95
CA GLN A 6 23.21 31.92 -21.82
C GLN A 6 22.31 30.77 -22.35
N GLY A 7 22.62 29.49 -22.19
CA GLY A 7 23.27 28.86 -21.05
C GLY A 7 22.27 27.89 -20.43
N SER A 8 22.30 26.66 -20.95
CA SER A 8 21.62 25.44 -20.53
C SER A 8 21.27 25.35 -19.04
N ARG A 9 20.01 25.06 -18.70
CA ARG A 9 19.58 24.44 -17.42
C ARG A 9 18.36 23.58 -17.72
N GLN A 10 18.54 22.31 -18.06
CA GLN A 10 18.40 21.20 -17.11
C GLN A 10 17.16 21.33 -16.21
N ARG A 11 16.24 20.36 -16.31
CA ARG A 11 16.06 19.32 -15.28
C ARG A 11 14.66 18.71 -15.39
N THR A 12 14.65 17.53 -15.98
CA THR A 12 13.73 16.43 -15.72
C THR A 12 13.26 16.39 -14.26
N GLN A 13 12.06 15.83 -14.07
CA GLN A 13 11.46 15.43 -12.79
C GLN A 13 10.64 16.52 -12.11
N ARG A 14 9.38 16.60 -12.52
CA ARG A 14 8.30 16.87 -11.54
C ARG A 14 8.26 15.64 -10.62
N LEU A 15 9.10 15.67 -9.60
CA LEU A 15 9.04 14.76 -8.46
C LEU A 15 7.62 14.85 -7.91
N SER A 16 6.91 13.72 -7.94
CA SER A 16 5.70 13.49 -7.17
C SER A 16 6.05 13.57 -5.69
N GLY A 17 6.22 14.78 -5.18
CA GLY A 17 6.17 15.08 -3.76
C GLY A 17 4.72 15.04 -3.30
N ARG A 18 4.08 13.87 -3.36
CA ARG A 18 2.94 13.62 -2.50
C ARG A 18 3.54 13.26 -1.16
N ASP A 19 3.83 14.30 -0.39
CA ASP A 19 4.02 14.23 1.05
C ASP A 19 2.78 13.55 1.64
N ARG A 20 2.81 12.22 1.71
CA ARG A 20 1.95 11.47 2.61
C ARG A 20 2.69 11.46 3.92
N SER A 21 2.47 12.50 4.71
CA SER A 21 2.62 12.42 6.15
C SER A 21 1.43 11.61 6.67
N PRO A 22 1.56 10.32 7.05
CA PRO A 22 0.51 9.68 7.80
C PRO A 22 0.53 10.32 9.19
N THR A 23 -0.50 11.12 9.50
CA THR A 23 -0.81 11.49 10.89
C THR A 23 -1.23 10.20 11.61
N SER A 24 -0.24 9.42 12.02
CA SER A 24 -0.33 8.20 12.81
C SER A 24 -0.47 8.56 14.29
N ALA A 25 -1.66 9.03 14.68
CA ALA A 25 -1.98 9.19 16.11
C ALA A 25 -3.48 9.03 16.44
N GLY A 26 -4.37 8.95 15.44
CA GLY A 26 -5.82 8.78 15.65
C GLY A 26 -6.40 7.42 15.24
N PHE A 27 -5.59 6.53 14.64
CA PHE A 27 -6.09 5.32 13.98
C PHE A 27 -5.73 4.02 14.71
N VAL A 28 -5.12 4.09 15.91
CA VAL A 28 -4.53 2.91 16.56
C VAL A 28 -5.59 1.88 16.99
N PHE A 29 -6.82 2.31 17.31
CA PHE A 29 -7.91 1.39 17.67
C PHE A 29 -8.67 0.84 16.45
N SER A 30 -8.88 1.65 15.40
CA SER A 30 -9.58 1.20 14.20
C SER A 30 -8.69 0.37 13.28
N GLY A 31 -7.39 0.66 13.23
CA GLY A 31 -6.42 -0.06 12.42
C GLY A 31 -6.25 -1.51 12.87
N ASP A 32 -6.21 -1.76 14.18
CA ASP A 32 -6.05 -3.12 14.73
C ASP A 32 -7.26 -4.01 14.42
N GLU A 33 -8.49 -3.51 14.63
CA GLU A 33 -9.70 -4.28 14.29
C GLU A 33 -9.80 -4.55 12.79
N LEU A 34 -9.48 -3.56 11.95
CA LEU A 34 -9.44 -3.73 10.50
C LEU A 34 -8.34 -4.72 10.08
N TYR A 35 -7.20 -4.70 10.75
CA TYR A 35 -6.12 -5.65 10.54
C TYR A 35 -6.54 -7.09 10.87
N GLN A 36 -7.14 -7.32 12.04
CA GLN A 36 -7.65 -8.64 12.44
C GLN A 36 -8.71 -9.17 11.46
N LYS A 37 -9.63 -8.30 11.03
CA LYS A 37 -10.63 -8.65 10.00
C LYS A 37 -9.98 -8.98 8.67
N ALA A 38 -8.98 -8.22 8.24
CA ALA A 38 -8.25 -8.45 7.01
C ALA A 38 -7.47 -9.77 7.07
N LEU A 39 -6.77 -10.04 8.17
CA LEU A 39 -6.09 -11.30 8.45
C LEU A 39 -7.05 -12.49 8.30
N HIS A 40 -8.16 -12.46 9.04
CA HIS A 40 -9.14 -13.54 9.03
C HIS A 40 -9.72 -13.75 7.63
N ALA A 41 -10.08 -12.67 6.94
CA ALA A 41 -10.63 -12.74 5.60
C ALA A 41 -9.59 -13.30 4.60
N VAL A 42 -8.35 -12.82 4.64
CA VAL A 42 -7.27 -13.26 3.75
C VAL A 42 -6.93 -14.74 3.96
N VAL A 43 -6.87 -15.20 5.21
CA VAL A 43 -6.62 -16.62 5.53
C VAL A 43 -7.80 -17.50 5.10
N THR A 44 -9.04 -17.03 5.30
CA THR A 44 -10.26 -17.77 4.94
C THR A 44 -10.42 -17.89 3.42
N GLU A 45 -10.29 -16.77 2.71
CA GLU A 45 -10.59 -16.69 1.28
C GLU A 45 -9.35 -16.94 0.41
N GLN A 46 -8.16 -16.99 1.03
CA GLN A 46 -6.86 -17.12 0.35
C GLN A 46 -6.66 -16.07 -0.76
N ARG A 47 -7.19 -14.86 -0.53
CA ARG A 47 -7.14 -13.74 -1.47
C ARG A 47 -6.64 -12.48 -0.78
N ALA A 48 -5.58 -11.91 -1.32
CA ALA A 48 -4.94 -10.71 -0.78
C ALA A 48 -4.77 -9.64 -1.88
N THR A 49 -5.89 -9.04 -2.30
CA THR A 49 -5.91 -7.96 -3.29
C THR A 49 -6.59 -6.71 -2.74
N VAL A 50 -6.10 -5.53 -3.15
CA VAL A 50 -6.56 -4.22 -2.68
C VAL A 50 -8.07 -4.05 -2.92
N GLY A 51 -8.54 -4.31 -4.15
CA GLY A 51 -9.95 -4.14 -4.51
C GLY A 51 -10.91 -5.08 -3.78
N TRP A 52 -10.43 -6.27 -3.37
CA TRP A 52 -11.25 -7.19 -2.59
C TRP A 52 -11.34 -6.74 -1.12
N LEU A 53 -10.21 -6.32 -0.51
CA LEU A 53 -10.20 -5.76 0.84
C LEU A 53 -11.13 -4.53 0.97
N GLN A 54 -11.17 -3.68 -0.06
CA GLN A 54 -12.09 -2.53 -0.10
C GLN A 54 -13.54 -2.94 0.10
N GLY A 55 -13.99 -4.01 -0.58
CA GLY A 55 -15.38 -4.49 -0.48
C GLY A 55 -15.69 -5.20 0.83
N VAL A 56 -14.74 -5.95 1.38
CA VAL A 56 -14.94 -6.74 2.60
C VAL A 56 -14.93 -5.87 3.85
N LEU A 57 -14.00 -4.91 3.92
CA LEU A 57 -13.80 -4.09 5.12
C LEU A 57 -14.36 -2.67 4.99
N ALA A 58 -14.94 -2.31 3.84
CA ALA A 58 -15.41 -0.94 3.53
C ALA A 58 -14.31 0.13 3.73
N VAL A 59 -13.07 -0.21 3.38
CA VAL A 59 -11.89 0.66 3.50
C VAL A 59 -11.53 1.31 2.17
N THR A 60 -10.71 2.36 2.20
CA THR A 60 -10.17 3.01 0.99
C THR A 60 -9.01 2.22 0.39
N GLU A 61 -8.63 2.53 -0.86
CA GLU A 61 -7.46 1.91 -1.53
C GLU A 61 -6.16 2.07 -0.73
N GLU A 62 -5.93 3.26 -0.17
CA GLU A 62 -4.76 3.55 0.63
C GLU A 62 -4.74 2.70 1.91
N GLN A 63 -5.88 2.59 2.60
CA GLN A 63 -6.00 1.79 3.81
C GLN A 63 -5.86 0.29 3.51
N ALA A 64 -6.45 -0.21 2.43
CA ALA A 64 -6.27 -1.59 1.97
C ALA A 64 -4.81 -1.89 1.61
N GLY A 65 -4.11 -0.94 0.97
CA GLY A 65 -2.68 -1.05 0.69
C GLY A 65 -1.85 -1.19 1.96
N VAL A 66 -2.11 -0.34 2.96
CA VAL A 66 -1.46 -0.40 4.28
C VAL A 66 -1.76 -1.72 4.98
N LEU A 67 -3.01 -2.18 4.99
CA LEU A 67 -3.39 -3.46 5.60
C LEU A 67 -2.67 -4.64 4.96
N LEU A 68 -2.56 -4.66 3.63
CA LEU A 68 -1.82 -5.71 2.94
C LEU A 68 -0.32 -5.65 3.24
N ASP A 69 0.28 -4.45 3.29
CA ASP A 69 1.69 -4.25 3.68
C ASP A 69 1.97 -4.79 5.09
N LEU A 70 1.08 -4.52 6.05
CA LEU A 70 1.15 -5.10 7.39
C LEU A 70 1.02 -6.62 7.37
N LEU A 71 0.11 -7.18 6.57
CA LEU A 71 -0.03 -8.63 6.44
C LEU A 71 1.22 -9.28 5.80
N GLU A 72 1.90 -8.56 4.92
CA GLU A 72 3.15 -9.01 4.29
C GLU A 72 4.32 -8.98 5.28
N ASP A 73 4.43 -7.90 6.06
CA ASP A 73 5.42 -7.77 7.14
C ASP A 73 5.28 -8.89 8.18
N GLN A 74 4.03 -9.28 8.48
CA GLN A 74 3.72 -10.38 9.40
C GLN A 74 3.87 -11.77 8.75
N GLY A 75 4.22 -11.85 7.46
CA GLY A 75 4.41 -13.10 6.73
C GLY A 75 3.12 -13.85 6.39
N VAL A 76 1.96 -13.19 6.48
CA VAL A 76 0.65 -13.78 6.16
C VAL A 76 0.45 -13.89 4.67
N VAL A 77 0.87 -12.86 3.95
CA VAL A 77 0.85 -12.77 2.49
C VAL A 77 2.27 -12.61 1.98
N GLY A 78 2.51 -13.13 0.77
CA GLY A 78 3.76 -13.00 0.05
C GLY A 78 3.83 -11.68 -0.71
N PRO A 79 4.97 -11.45 -1.40
CA PRO A 79 5.19 -10.21 -2.14
C PRO A 79 4.11 -10.00 -3.21
N ALA A 80 3.81 -8.73 -3.47
CA ALA A 80 2.94 -8.35 -4.58
C ALA A 80 3.56 -8.78 -5.92
N ASN A 81 2.82 -9.61 -6.66
CA ASN A 81 3.15 -9.91 -8.05
C ASN A 81 2.78 -8.71 -8.94
N ASP A 82 3.36 -8.63 -10.15
CA ASP A 82 3.11 -7.55 -11.13
C ASP A 82 1.63 -7.35 -11.51
N LEU A 83 0.78 -8.35 -11.23
CA LEU A 83 -0.67 -8.29 -11.44
C LEU A 83 -1.45 -7.68 -10.26
N GLY A 84 -0.77 -7.20 -9.22
CA GLY A 84 -1.39 -6.60 -8.02
C GLY A 84 -2.00 -7.61 -7.05
N GLY A 85 -1.76 -8.91 -7.27
CA GLY A 85 -2.16 -10.00 -6.37
C GLY A 85 -1.00 -10.47 -5.50
N ARG A 86 -1.29 -10.76 -4.23
CA ARG A 86 -0.33 -11.34 -3.27
C ARG A 86 -0.71 -12.81 -3.03
N SER A 87 0.28 -13.70 -3.04
CA SER A 87 0.08 -15.12 -2.70
C SER A 87 -0.13 -15.24 -1.19
N VAL A 88 -1.20 -15.85 -0.72
CA VAL A 88 -1.38 -16.07 0.73
C VAL A 88 -0.45 -17.21 1.15
N LEU A 89 0.45 -16.92 2.11
CA LEU A 89 1.45 -17.88 2.59
C LEU A 89 0.97 -18.59 3.86
N TRP A 90 0.07 -17.96 4.61
CA TRP A 90 -0.54 -18.54 5.80
C TRP A 90 -1.84 -19.25 5.44
N ALA A 91 -1.72 -20.46 4.89
CA ALA A 91 -2.82 -21.41 4.90
C ALA A 91 -2.76 -22.14 6.26
N THR A 92 -3.82 -22.06 7.05
CA THR A 92 -3.97 -22.97 8.19
C THR A 92 -4.06 -24.39 7.62
N GLU A 93 -3.12 -25.25 8.00
CA GLU A 93 -3.31 -26.71 7.87
C GLU A 93 -4.37 -27.21 8.85
#